data_AF-A0A1M5NKD3-F1
#
_entry.id   AF-A0A1M5NKD3-F1
#
_cell.length_a   1.000
_cell.length_b   1.000
_cell.length_c   1.000
_cell.angle_alpha   90.00
_cell.angle_beta   90.00
_cell.angle_gamma   90.00
#
_symmetry.space_group_name_H-M   'P 1'
#
loop_
_entity.id
_entity.type
_entity.pdbx_description
1 polymer ?
#
loop_
_entity_poly.entity_id
_entity_poly.type
_entity_poly.pdbx_seq_one_letter_code
_entity_poly.pdbx_strand_id
1 'polypeptide(L)'
;MDRYKKQLRIDGGGLVDVSFNYNQEVKVKLTQLGLKILKERHDRLNEELKSRGHKGLNKFTVKIDENGYSSFQLWDLMNIFGEYMAIGCETPFDGNMIFLEAREIKEQHKI
;
A
#
# COMPACT_ATOMS: atom_id res chain seq x y z
N MET A 1 -6.54 -18.30 -16.66
CA MET A 1 -6.28 -18.02 -15.24
C MET A 1 -5.26 -19.02 -14.67
N ASP A 2 -4.02 -19.05 -15.18
CA ASP A 2 -3.03 -20.04 -14.70
C ASP A 2 -1.58 -19.51 -14.71
N ARG A 3 -1.38 -18.20 -14.94
CA ARG A 3 -0.05 -17.58 -15.01
C ARG A 3 0.48 -17.04 -13.67
N TYR A 4 -0.37 -16.94 -12.64
CA TYR A 4 0.02 -16.39 -11.34
C TYR A 4 0.54 -17.43 -10.33
N LYS A 5 0.38 -18.74 -10.62
CA LYS A 5 0.88 -19.81 -9.74
C LYS A 5 2.40 -19.99 -9.76
N LYS A 6 3.14 -19.24 -10.60
CA LYS A 6 4.57 -19.47 -10.80
C LYS A 6 5.50 -18.55 -9.97
N GLN A 7 5.00 -17.50 -9.33
CA GLN A 7 5.87 -16.43 -8.80
C GLN A 7 5.99 -16.32 -7.27
N LEU A 8 5.39 -17.21 -6.48
CA LEU A 8 5.56 -17.22 -5.03
C LEU A 8 5.80 -18.65 -4.52
N ARG A 9 7.04 -19.11 -4.69
CA ARG A 9 7.58 -20.23 -3.89
C ARG A 9 8.60 -19.64 -2.94
N ILE A 10 8.10 -19.12 -1.83
CA ILE A 10 8.91 -18.88 -0.63
C ILE A 10 8.62 -20.09 0.26
N ASP A 11 9.63 -20.95 0.37
CA ASP A 11 9.78 -22.00 1.38
C ASP A 11 8.65 -23.04 1.52
N GLY A 12 8.54 -23.95 0.54
CA GLY A 12 7.98 -25.31 0.73
C GLY A 12 6.51 -25.46 1.14
N GLY A 13 5.81 -24.39 1.51
CA GLY A 13 4.40 -24.37 1.86
C GLY A 13 3.50 -24.28 0.64
N GLY A 14 2.36 -24.98 0.68
CA GLY A 14 1.28 -24.79 -0.29
C GLY A 14 0.67 -23.38 -0.21
N LEU A 15 -0.15 -23.01 -1.20
CA LEU A 15 -0.96 -21.80 -1.10
C LEU A 15 -2.01 -21.98 0.02
N VAL A 16 -2.12 -21.00 0.91
CA VAL A 16 -3.06 -21.01 2.03
C VAL A 16 -3.88 -19.73 2.06
N ASP A 17 -5.11 -19.81 2.57
CA ASP A 17 -5.93 -18.64 2.83
C ASP A 17 -5.46 -17.94 4.10
N VAL A 18 -5.48 -16.61 4.09
CA VAL A 18 -5.07 -15.79 5.24
C VAL A 18 -6.16 -14.78 5.61
N SER A 19 -6.31 -14.53 6.91
CA SER A 19 -7.09 -13.42 7.45
C SER A 19 -6.15 -12.23 7.70
N PHE A 20 -6.60 -11.05 7.32
CA PHE A 20 -5.87 -9.79 7.47
C PHE A 20 -6.84 -8.65 7.80
N ASN A 21 -6.51 -7.82 8.79
CA ASN A 21 -7.33 -6.67 9.17
C ASN A 21 -6.98 -5.47 8.30
N TYR A 22 -7.95 -4.81 7.68
CA TYR A 22 -7.71 -3.63 6.83
C TYR A 22 -7.01 -2.46 7.54
N ASN A 23 -7.05 -2.42 8.88
CA ASN A 23 -6.34 -1.42 9.69
C ASN A 23 -4.89 -1.80 9.99
N GLN A 24 -4.46 -3.03 9.70
CA GLN A 24 -3.06 -3.43 9.81
C GLN A 24 -2.22 -2.81 8.71
N GLU A 25 -0.93 -2.71 9.01
CA GLU A 25 0.04 -2.15 8.08
C GLU A 25 0.45 -3.16 7.00
N VAL A 26 0.59 -2.65 5.78
CA VAL A 26 1.25 -3.31 4.67
C VAL A 26 2.48 -2.52 4.28
N LYS A 27 3.47 -3.20 3.69
CA LYS A 27 4.66 -2.55 3.12
C LYS A 27 4.63 -2.60 1.60
N VAL A 28 4.97 -1.46 0.97
CA VAL A 28 5.14 -1.34 -0.47
C VAL A 28 6.40 -0.54 -0.80
N LYS A 29 7.05 -0.86 -1.93
CA LYS A 29 8.06 0.02 -2.52
C LYS A 29 7.36 1.02 -3.43
N LEU A 30 7.56 2.31 -3.19
CA LEU A 30 6.97 3.36 -4.00
C LEU A 30 7.83 3.61 -5.25
N THR A 31 7.17 3.77 -6.39
CA THR A 31 7.82 4.29 -7.60
C THR A 31 7.97 5.81 -7.51
N GLN A 32 8.63 6.43 -8.49
CA GLN A 32 8.66 7.89 -8.60
C GLN A 32 7.25 8.48 -8.73
N LEU A 33 6.37 7.80 -9.47
CA LEU A 33 4.95 8.16 -9.55
C LEU A 33 4.27 8.09 -8.17
N GLY A 34 4.49 7.01 -7.41
CA GLY A 34 3.93 6.87 -6.05
C GLY A 34 4.36 7.99 -5.11
N LEU A 35 5.64 8.38 -5.14
CA LEU A 35 6.16 9.52 -4.37
C LEU A 35 5.54 10.85 -4.80
N LYS A 36 5.36 11.05 -6.11
CA LYS A 36 4.73 12.25 -6.67
C LYS A 36 3.29 12.40 -6.20
N ILE A 37 2.50 11.33 -6.25
CA ILE A 37 1.09 11.31 -5.79
C ILE A 37 0.99 11.72 -4.31
N LEU A 38 1.83 11.15 -3.45
CA LEU A 38 1.86 11.50 -2.02
C LEU A 38 2.19 12.98 -1.80
N LYS A 39 3.18 13.50 -2.55
CA LYS A 39 3.56 14.91 -2.47
C LYS A 39 2.42 15.83 -2.93
N GLU A 40 1.77 15.51 -4.04
CA GLU A 40 0.64 16.31 -4.56
C GLU A 40 -0.53 16.33 -3.57
N ARG A 41 -0.85 15.18 -2.96
CA ARG A 41 -1.89 15.10 -1.93
C ARG A 41 -1.54 15.91 -0.68
N HIS A 42 -0.28 15.84 -0.23
CA HIS A 42 0.22 16.65 0.88
C HIS A 42 0.11 18.15 0.58
N ASP A 43 0.58 18.58 -0.60
CA ASP A 43 0.59 19.97 -0.99
C ASP A 43 -0.83 20.52 -1.13
N ARG A 44 -1.74 19.74 -1.73
CA ARG A 44 -3.17 20.09 -1.82
C ARG A 44 -3.77 20.32 -0.42
N LEU A 45 -3.58 19.38 0.50
CA LEU A 45 -4.09 19.51 1.87
C LEU A 45 -3.46 20.71 2.60
N ASN A 46 -2.16 20.94 2.41
CA ASN A 46 -1.46 22.08 2.99
C ASN A 46 -2.05 23.42 2.53
N GLU A 47 -2.29 23.57 1.22
CA GLU A 47 -2.90 24.79 0.67
C GLU A 47 -4.35 24.95 1.13
N GLU A 48 -5.13 23.86 1.19
CA GLU A 48 -6.49 23.90 1.73
C GLU A 48 -6.50 24.38 3.21
N LEU A 49 -5.60 23.87 4.04
CA LEU A 49 -5.47 24.28 5.44
C LEU A 49 -5.08 25.75 5.58
N LYS A 50 -4.10 26.22 4.81
CA LYS A 50 -3.70 27.63 4.80
C LYS A 50 -4.83 28.54 4.34
N SER A 51 -5.59 28.14 3.32
CA SER A 51 -6.73 28.93 2.82
C SER A 51 -7.82 29.13 3.88
N ARG A 52 -7.91 28.21 4.85
CA ARG A 52 -8.83 28.27 6.00
C ARG A 52 -8.22 28.98 7.23
N GLY A 53 -7.05 29.60 7.09
CA GLY A 53 -6.37 30.33 8.17
C GLY A 53 -5.57 29.46 9.15
N HIS A 54 -5.37 28.17 8.86
CA HIS A 54 -4.49 27.31 9.66
C HIS A 54 -3.02 27.49 9.26
N LYS A 55 -2.10 27.08 10.13
CA LYS A 55 -0.65 27.18 9.89
C LYS A 55 -0.13 26.33 8.70
N GLY A 56 -0.95 25.41 8.19
CA GLY A 56 -0.54 24.42 7.19
C GLY A 56 0.10 23.17 7.80
N LEU A 57 0.67 22.33 6.94
CA LEU A 57 1.40 21.11 7.27
C LEU A 57 2.91 21.37 7.35
N ASN A 58 3.62 20.44 7.99
CA ASN A 58 5.08 20.40 7.96
C ASN A 58 5.60 20.10 6.54
N LYS A 59 6.92 20.14 6.34
CA LYS A 59 7.53 19.73 5.07
C LYS A 59 7.15 18.27 4.76
N PHE A 60 6.78 18.00 3.51
CA PHE A 60 6.51 16.65 3.03
C PHE A 60 7.73 15.74 3.24
N THR A 61 7.49 14.60 3.91
CA THR A 61 8.48 13.54 4.12
C THR A 61 7.79 12.18 4.02
N VAL A 62 8.41 11.25 3.30
CA VAL A 62 7.99 9.84 3.28
C VAL A 62 8.96 9.03 4.13
N LYS A 63 8.43 8.17 5.00
CA LYS A 63 9.25 7.24 5.77
C LYS A 63 9.53 6.01 4.91
N ILE A 64 10.80 5.81 4.60
CA ILE A 64 11.29 4.66 3.83
C ILE A 64 12.24 3.90 4.75
N ASP A 65 12.04 2.58 4.89
CA ASP A 65 12.92 1.72 5.68
C ASP A 65 14.21 1.39 4.91
N GLU A 66 15.15 0.72 5.59
CA GLU A 66 16.46 0.33 5.03
C GLU A 66 16.38 -0.53 3.76
N ASN A 67 15.24 -1.18 3.52
CA ASN A 67 14.99 -2.04 2.37
C ASN A 67 14.21 -1.34 1.25
N GLY A 68 13.94 -0.04 1.41
CA GLY A 68 13.21 0.77 0.43
C GLY A 68 11.69 0.71 0.55
N TYR A 69 11.14 0.17 1.63
CA TYR A 69 9.70 0.05 1.83
C TYR A 69 9.11 1.20 2.63
N SER A 70 7.91 1.62 2.25
CA SER A 70 7.04 2.51 3.03
C SER A 70 5.88 1.69 3.61
N SER A 71 5.49 2.01 4.85
CA SER A 71 4.40 1.32 5.54
C SER A 71 3.12 2.17 5.55
N PHE A 72 1.97 1.53 5.35
CA PHE A 72 0.66 2.17 5.34
C PHE A 72 -0.38 1.24 5.95
N GLN A 73 -1.41 1.77 6.61
CA GLN A 73 -2.63 0.99 6.83
C GLN A 73 -3.23 0.63 5.47
N LEU A 74 -3.70 -0.62 5.30
CA LEU A 74 -4.19 -1.09 4.00
C LEU A 74 -5.34 -0.24 3.46
N TRP A 75 -6.30 0.14 4.31
CA TRP A 75 -7.42 0.98 3.88
C TRP A 75 -6.95 2.36 3.38
N ASP A 76 -5.95 2.97 4.02
CA ASP A 76 -5.45 4.29 3.62
C ASP A 76 -4.62 4.19 2.33
N LEU A 77 -3.84 3.11 2.17
CA LEU A 77 -3.15 2.83 0.91
C LEU A 77 -4.14 2.74 -0.26
N MET A 78 -5.25 2.02 -0.09
CA MET A 78 -6.30 1.94 -1.12
C MET A 78 -6.93 3.32 -1.40
N ASN A 79 -7.18 4.10 -0.36
CA ASN A 79 -7.74 5.46 -0.48
C ASN A 79 -6.78 6.46 -1.13
N ILE A 80 -5.47 6.25 -1.04
CA ILE A 80 -4.46 7.11 -1.66
C ILE A 80 -4.22 6.72 -3.11
N PHE A 81 -4.05 5.43 -3.37
CA PHE A 81 -3.50 4.98 -4.66
C PHE A 81 -4.52 4.31 -5.57
N GLY A 82 -5.71 3.95 -5.06
CA GLY A 82 -6.71 3.19 -5.81
C GLY A 82 -7.11 3.84 -7.14
N GLU A 83 -7.23 5.16 -7.19
CA GLU A 83 -7.57 5.90 -8.42
C GLU A 83 -6.47 5.88 -9.49
N TYR A 84 -5.23 5.54 -9.12
CA TYR A 84 -4.07 5.49 -10.01
C TYR A 84 -3.75 4.07 -10.48
N MET A 85 -4.51 3.06 -10.06
CA MET A 85 -4.28 1.65 -10.38
C MET A 85 -5.21 1.12 -11.48
N ALA A 86 -5.23 1.81 -12.62
CA ALA A 86 -6.00 1.40 -13.81
C ALA A 86 -5.17 0.54 -14.78
N ILE A 87 -5.87 -0.24 -15.61
CA ILE A 87 -5.24 -1.12 -16.61
C ILE A 87 -4.42 -0.28 -17.60
N GLY A 88 -3.15 -0.65 -17.79
CA GLY A 88 -2.26 -0.02 -18.78
C GLY A 88 -1.59 1.28 -18.32
N CYS A 89 -1.80 1.70 -17.07
CA CYS A 89 -1.13 2.86 -16.48
C CYS A 89 0.18 2.48 -15.78
N GLU A 90 1.07 3.45 -15.64
CA GLU A 90 2.21 3.34 -14.74
C GLU A 90 1.73 3.15 -13.29
N THR A 91 2.32 2.21 -12.56
CA THR A 91 1.87 1.84 -11.22
C THR A 91 2.61 2.64 -10.14
N PRO A 92 1.95 3.01 -9.03
CA PRO A 92 2.60 3.73 -7.93
C PRO A 92 3.52 2.83 -7.09
N PHE A 93 3.53 1.52 -7.35
CA PHE A 93 4.27 0.52 -6.59
C PHE A 93 5.22 -0.28 -7.48
N ASP A 94 6.39 -0.61 -6.95
CA ASP A 94 7.38 -1.48 -7.58
C ASP A 94 7.21 -2.92 -7.07
N GLY A 95 6.37 -3.69 -7.77
CA GLY A 95 6.20 -5.12 -7.55
C GLY A 95 5.21 -5.51 -6.45
N ASN A 96 5.70 -6.14 -5.38
CA ASN A 96 4.89 -6.85 -4.40
C ASN A 96 4.55 -6.00 -3.17
N MET A 97 3.35 -6.22 -2.63
CA MET A 97 2.93 -5.76 -1.31
C MET A 97 3.19 -6.85 -0.26
N ILE A 98 3.69 -6.47 0.92
CA ILE A 98 3.90 -7.38 2.05
C ILE A 98 2.80 -7.11 3.10
N PHE A 99 2.03 -8.15 3.41
CA PHE A 99 1.06 -8.14 4.51
C PHE A 99 1.76 -8.50 5.82
N LEU A 100 1.74 -7.60 6.80
CA LEU A 100 2.35 -7.84 8.11
C LEU A 100 1.37 -8.54 9.04
N GLU A 101 1.82 -9.52 9.82
CA GLU A 101 0.98 -10.22 10.81
C GLU A 101 -0.30 -10.87 10.25
N ALA A 102 -0.32 -11.18 8.95
CA ALA A 102 -1.38 -11.99 8.34
C ALA A 102 -1.41 -13.38 8.99
N ARG A 103 -2.61 -13.91 9.25
CA ARG A 103 -2.78 -15.20 9.92
C ARG A 103 -3.39 -16.22 8.97
N GLU A 104 -2.80 -17.39 8.89
CA GLU A 104 -3.38 -18.53 8.18
C GLU A 104 -4.77 -18.90 8.73
N ILE A 105 -5.70 -19.19 7.83
CA ILE A 105 -7.03 -19.71 8.16
C ILE A 105 -6.95 -21.24 8.18
N LYS A 106 -6.99 -21.84 9.38
CA LYS A 106 -6.97 -23.30 9.57
C LYS A 106 -8.40 -23.88 9.57
N GLU A 107 -9.04 -23.98 8.39
CA GLU A 107 -10.37 -24.60 8.08
C GLU A 107 -11.61 -24.10 8.88
N GLN A 108 -12.88 -24.28 8.49
CA GLN A 108 -13.61 -24.01 7.23
C GLN A 108 -14.92 -23.34 7.68
N HIS A 109 -15.38 -22.27 7.01
CA HIS A 109 -16.77 -21.81 7.19
C HIS A 109 -17.71 -22.83 6.53
N LYS A 110 -18.43 -23.62 7.34
CA LYS A 110 -19.75 -24.08 6.91
C LYS A 110 -20.61 -22.83 6.74
N ILE A 111 -20.95 -22.52 5.49
CA ILE A 111 -22.02 -21.58 5.15
C ILE A 111 -23.34 -22.20 5.63
#